data_AF-A0A959UE67-F1
#
_entry.id   AF-A0A959UE67-F1
#
_cell.length_a   1.000
_cell.length_b   1.000
_cell.length_c   1.000
_cell.angle_alpha   90.00
_cell.angle_beta   90.00
_cell.angle_gamma   90.00
#
_symmetry.space_group_name_H-M   'P 1'
#
loop_
_entity.id
_entity.type
_entity.pdbx_description
1 polymer ?
#
loop_
_entity_poly.entity_id
_entity_poly.type
_entity_poly.pdbx_seq_one_letter_code
_entity_poly.pdbx_strand_id
1 'polypeptide(L)'
;EMFALLANPVKYVEVINQVKIVGWITLAYTLFAFLVTLVREVLKDIEDMQGDSAHGYRTLPIVSGIRKARAIAAVVAALVILALGIFQYYLYLQGFTLVFWYLLIAVQTLLLYLIYQTLQSQTKEDFNFASNVSKIIMLAGILSMQLFYISL
;
A
#
# COMPACT_ATOMS: atom_id res chain seq x y z
N GLU A 1 -9.76 30.53 17.75
CA GLU A 1 -9.89 30.32 16.29
C GLU A 1 -11.12 29.51 15.88
N MET A 2 -11.38 28.32 16.44
CA MET A 2 -12.62 27.54 16.17
C MET A 2 -13.93 28.30 16.43
N PHE A 3 -14.00 29.09 17.50
CA PHE A 3 -15.19 29.92 17.80
C PHE A 3 -15.45 31.04 16.78
N ALA A 4 -14.44 31.52 16.07
CA ALA A 4 -14.60 32.52 15.01
C ALA A 4 -15.20 31.93 13.72
N LEU A 5 -15.07 30.61 13.52
CA LEU A 5 -15.71 29.89 12.42
C LEU A 5 -17.22 29.73 12.65
N LEU A 6 -17.67 29.58 13.91
CA LEU A 6 -19.10 29.51 14.23
C LEU A 6 -19.86 30.78 13.87
N ALA A 7 -19.17 31.93 13.82
CA ALA A 7 -19.72 33.20 13.37
C ALA A 7 -19.90 33.30 11.84
N ASN A 8 -19.24 32.43 11.06
CA ASN A 8 -19.31 32.39 9.61
C ASN A 8 -19.66 30.98 9.13
N PRO A 9 -20.96 30.63 9.00
CA PRO A 9 -21.40 29.26 8.71
C PRO A 9 -20.82 28.72 7.39
N VAL A 10 -20.63 29.57 6.38
CA VAL A 10 -20.02 29.17 5.10
C VAL A 10 -18.56 28.74 5.29
N LYS A 11 -17.76 29.53 6.00
CA LYS A 11 -16.34 29.23 6.27
C LYS A 11 -16.19 28.01 7.17
N TYR A 12 -17.11 27.82 8.12
CA TYR A 12 -17.16 26.62 8.96
C TYR A 12 -17.39 25.34 8.14
N VAL A 13 -18.36 25.36 7.22
CA VAL A 13 -18.66 24.22 6.33
C VAL A 13 -17.46 23.91 5.43
N GLU A 14 -16.81 24.93 4.88
CA GLU A 14 -15.62 24.78 4.05
C GLU A 14 -14.46 24.12 4.80
N VAL A 15 -14.16 24.60 6.01
CA VAL A 15 -13.10 24.01 6.87
C VAL A 15 -13.43 22.56 7.22
N ILE A 16 -14.68 22.24 7.56
CA ILE A 16 -15.08 20.85 7.83
C ILE A 16 -14.88 19.96 6.61
N ASN A 17 -15.26 20.43 5.42
CA ASN A 17 -15.08 19.66 4.20
C ASN A 17 -13.59 19.42 3.89
N GLN A 18 -12.74 20.44 4.08
CA GLN A 18 -11.29 20.31 3.93
C GLN A 18 -10.71 19.27 4.91
N VAL A 19 -11.07 19.34 6.20
CA VAL A 19 -10.62 18.37 7.21
C VAL A 19 -11.07 16.95 6.87
N LYS A 20 -12.29 16.78 6.38
CA LYS A 20 -12.80 15.47 5.94
C LYS A 20 -11.98 14.92 4.77
N ILE A 21 -11.72 15.73 3.75
CA ILE A 21 -10.95 15.30 2.55
C ILE A 21 -9.54 14.89 2.95
N VAL A 22 -8.84 15.72 3.73
CA VAL A 22 -7.50 15.42 4.23
C VAL A 22 -7.51 14.13 5.04
N GLY A 23 -8.48 13.96 5.93
CA GLY A 23 -8.63 12.74 6.73
C GLY A 23 -8.80 11.47 5.88
N TRP A 24 -9.62 11.52 4.84
CA TRP A 24 -9.81 10.40 3.90
C TRP A 24 -8.54 10.06 3.13
N ILE A 25 -7.81 11.07 2.65
CA ILE A 25 -6.54 10.87 1.94
C ILE A 25 -5.50 10.26 2.88
N THR A 26 -5.34 10.80 4.10
CA THR A 26 -4.41 10.26 5.10
C THR A 26 -4.75 8.81 5.42
N LEU A 27 -6.02 8.49 5.65
CA LEU A 27 -6.46 7.11 5.91
C LEU A 27 -6.10 6.18 4.75
N ALA A 28 -6.30 6.61 3.50
CA ALA A 28 -5.95 5.83 2.32
C ALA A 28 -4.45 5.53 2.25
N TYR A 29 -3.59 6.52 2.47
CA TYR A 29 -2.13 6.33 2.51
C TYR A 29 -1.69 5.44 3.67
N THR A 30 -2.26 5.63 4.87
CA THR A 30 -1.95 4.78 6.03
C THR A 30 -2.33 3.33 5.77
N LEU A 31 -3.54 3.09 5.23
CA LEU A 31 -4.00 1.75 4.91
C LEU A 31 -3.12 1.10 3.82
N PHE A 32 -2.79 1.85 2.76
CA PHE A 32 -1.88 1.38 1.73
C PHE A 32 -0.51 1.00 2.30
N ALA A 33 0.12 1.89 3.08
CA ALA A 33 1.42 1.64 3.69
C ALA A 33 1.38 0.44 4.63
N PHE A 34 0.32 0.31 5.44
CA PHE A 34 0.11 -0.83 6.32
C PHE A 34 0.01 -2.15 5.54
N LEU A 35 -0.84 -2.23 4.51
CA LEU A 35 -1.05 -3.44 3.73
C LEU A 35 0.21 -3.86 2.95
N VAL A 36 0.91 -2.91 2.32
CA VAL A 36 2.17 -3.21 1.61
C VAL A 36 3.25 -3.66 2.61
N THR A 37 3.31 -3.06 3.80
CA THR A 37 4.21 -3.51 4.87
C THR A 37 3.84 -4.91 5.34
N LEU A 38 2.56 -5.23 5.48
CA LEU A 38 2.10 -6.56 5.87
C LEU A 38 2.56 -7.62 4.86
N VAL A 39 2.43 -7.34 3.56
CA VAL A 39 2.97 -8.21 2.50
C VAL A 39 4.47 -8.39 2.67
N ARG A 40 5.22 -7.30 2.91
CA ARG A 40 6.67 -7.34 3.11
C ARG A 40 7.07 -8.22 4.29
N GLU A 41 6.42 -8.08 5.43
CA GLU A 41 6.76 -8.87 6.63
C GLU A 41 6.46 -10.35 6.39
N VAL A 42 5.37 -10.71 5.72
CA VAL A 42 5.12 -12.11 5.34
C VAL A 42 6.21 -12.66 4.41
N LEU A 43 6.69 -11.87 3.44
CA LEU A 43 7.77 -12.29 2.55
C LEU A 43 9.11 -12.44 3.30
N LYS A 44 9.40 -11.54 4.24
CA LYS A 44 10.58 -11.65 5.11
C LYS A 44 10.52 -12.85 6.05
N ASP A 45 9.36 -13.09 6.67
CA ASP A 45 9.18 -14.27 7.51
C ASP A 45 9.44 -15.56 6.73
N ILE A 46 9.13 -15.58 5.42
CA ILE A 46 9.44 -16.72 4.53
C ILE A 46 10.95 -16.80 4.25
N GLU A 47 11.58 -15.66 3.98
CA GLU A 47 13.03 -15.53 3.78
C GLU A 47 13.82 -16.05 5.00
N ASP A 48 13.37 -15.73 6.20
CA ASP A 48 14.08 -15.99 7.45
C ASP A 48 13.67 -17.29 8.17
N MET A 49 12.78 -18.09 7.58
CA MET A 49 12.25 -19.33 8.18
C MET A 49 13.30 -20.27 8.79
N GLN A 50 14.43 -20.50 8.10
CA GLN A 50 15.47 -21.41 8.60
C GLN A 50 16.12 -20.87 9.86
N GLY A 51 16.38 -19.57 9.91
CA GLY A 51 16.92 -18.89 11.09
C GLY A 51 15.89 -18.88 12.21
N ASP A 52 14.66 -18.50 11.91
CA ASP A 52 13.57 -18.40 12.89
C ASP A 52 13.25 -19.75 13.52
N SER A 53 13.23 -20.82 12.73
CA SER A 53 13.00 -22.18 13.23
C SER A 53 14.14 -22.65 14.14
N ALA A 54 15.40 -22.25 13.86
CA ALA A 54 16.54 -22.61 14.70
C ALA A 54 16.51 -21.89 16.06
N HIS A 55 15.92 -20.70 16.14
CA HIS A 55 15.75 -19.93 17.36
C HIS A 55 14.41 -20.20 18.08
N GLY A 56 13.56 -21.08 17.53
CA GLY A 56 12.28 -21.47 18.12
C GLY A 56 11.15 -20.46 17.92
N TYR A 57 11.29 -19.51 16.99
CA TYR A 57 10.21 -18.56 16.65
C TYR A 57 9.09 -19.26 15.86
N ARG A 58 7.86 -18.79 16.07
CA ARG A 58 6.65 -19.30 15.41
C ARG A 58 6.08 -18.25 14.46
N THR A 59 6.73 -18.04 13.32
CA THR A 59 6.25 -17.13 12.28
C THR A 59 5.16 -17.78 11.43
N LEU A 60 4.40 -16.96 10.70
CA LEU A 60 3.30 -17.42 9.85
C LEU A 60 3.68 -18.55 8.88
N PRO A 61 4.82 -18.49 8.15
CA PRO A 61 5.21 -19.57 7.26
C PRO A 61 5.73 -20.81 7.99
N ILE A 62 6.24 -20.70 9.23
CA ILE A 62 6.64 -21.87 10.03
C ILE A 62 5.41 -22.67 10.48
N VAL A 63 4.35 -21.98 10.91
CA VAL A 63 3.13 -22.63 11.41
C VAL A 63 2.23 -23.12 10.27
N SER A 64 2.06 -22.30 9.22
CA SER A 64 1.10 -22.57 8.13
C SER A 64 1.71 -23.16 6.86
N GLY A 65 3.04 -23.15 6.76
CA GLY A 65 3.80 -23.55 5.58
C GLY A 65 3.93 -22.43 4.54
N ILE A 66 5.01 -22.51 3.74
CA ILE A 66 5.38 -21.51 2.73
C ILE A 66 4.26 -21.26 1.72
N ARG A 67 3.53 -22.31 1.31
CA ARG A 67 2.45 -22.20 0.31
C ARG A 67 1.32 -21.29 0.80
N LYS A 68 0.88 -21.46 2.06
CA LYS A 68 -0.20 -20.64 2.62
C LYS A 68 0.27 -19.21 2.88
N ALA A 69 1.49 -19.04 3.38
CA ALA A 69 2.09 -17.72 3.58
C ALA A 69 2.17 -16.91 2.28
N ARG A 70 2.64 -17.53 1.19
CA ARG A 70 2.65 -16.92 -0.15
C ARG A 70 1.25 -16.57 -0.64
N ALA A 71 0.29 -17.47 -0.48
CA ALA A 71 -1.09 -17.21 -0.90
C ALA A 71 -1.68 -16.01 -0.14
N ILE A 72 -1.43 -15.90 1.17
CA ILE A 72 -1.87 -14.76 1.98
C ILE A 72 -1.23 -13.46 1.48
N ALA A 73 0.10 -13.43 1.27
CA ALA A 73 0.80 -12.27 0.73
C ALA A 73 0.24 -11.83 -0.64
N ALA A 74 0.01 -12.79 -1.55
CA ALA A 74 -0.56 -12.52 -2.87
C ALA A 74 -2.00 -12.00 -2.81
N VAL A 75 -2.84 -12.55 -1.93
CA VAL A 75 -4.22 -12.09 -1.72
C VAL A 75 -4.24 -10.67 -1.17
N VAL A 76 -3.40 -10.37 -0.16
CA VAL A 76 -3.31 -9.01 0.40
C VAL A 76 -2.84 -8.03 -0.68
N ALA A 77 -1.81 -8.37 -1.46
CA ALA A 77 -1.36 -7.53 -2.58
C ALA A 77 -2.46 -7.31 -3.64
N ALA A 78 -3.26 -8.34 -3.95
CA ALA A 78 -4.39 -8.21 -4.88
C ALA A 78 -5.48 -7.27 -4.31
N LEU A 79 -5.75 -7.33 -3.01
CA LEU A 79 -6.67 -6.39 -2.35
C LEU A 79 -6.16 -4.95 -2.42
N VAL A 80 -4.84 -4.73 -2.30
CA VAL A 80 -4.24 -3.41 -2.47
C VAL A 80 -4.44 -2.90 -3.90
N ILE A 81 -4.24 -3.74 -4.91
CA ILE A 81 -4.49 -3.39 -6.32
C ILE A 81 -5.96 -2.98 -6.54
N LEU A 82 -6.91 -3.74 -5.98
CA LEU A 82 -8.33 -3.42 -6.10
C LEU A 82 -8.68 -2.09 -5.41
N ALA A 83 -8.20 -1.88 -4.19
CA ALA A 83 -8.42 -0.65 -3.44
C ALA A 83 -7.82 0.57 -4.16
N LEU A 84 -6.60 0.44 -4.69
CA LEU A 84 -5.96 1.47 -5.50
C LEU A 84 -6.73 1.74 -6.79
N GLY A 85 -7.22 0.71 -7.48
CA GLY A 85 -8.00 0.87 -8.70
C GLY A 85 -9.29 1.67 -8.49
N ILE A 86 -9.98 1.42 -7.38
CA ILE A 86 -11.17 2.21 -6.98
C ILE A 86 -10.76 3.66 -6.71
N PHE A 87 -9.68 3.89 -5.94
CA PHE A 87 -9.19 5.23 -5.64
C PHE A 87 -8.77 6.00 -6.91
N GLN A 88 -8.06 5.34 -7.83
CA GLN A 88 -7.66 5.88 -9.12
C GLN A 88 -8.86 6.30 -9.97
N TYR A 89 -9.93 5.50 -10.00
CA TYR A 89 -11.14 5.85 -10.71
C TYR A 89 -11.76 7.16 -10.17
N TYR A 90 -11.81 7.33 -8.84
CA TYR A 90 -12.24 8.59 -8.24
C TYR A 90 -11.33 9.76 -8.62
N LEU A 91 -10.00 9.58 -8.62
CA LEU A 91 -9.05 10.61 -9.02
C LEU A 91 -9.23 11.05 -10.47
N TYR A 92 -9.48 10.09 -11.37
CA TYR A 92 -9.72 10.36 -12.77
C TYR A 92 -10.97 11.23 -12.98
N LEU A 93 -12.07 10.92 -12.28
CA LEU A 93 -13.31 11.71 -12.35
C LEU A 93 -13.12 13.16 -11.84
N GLN A 94 -12.18 13.38 -10.93
CA GLN A 94 -11.83 14.70 -10.40
C GLN A 94 -10.79 15.45 -11.27
N GLY A 95 -10.35 14.88 -12.39
CA GLY A 95 -9.41 15.51 -13.32
C GLY A 95 -7.93 15.27 -13.03
N PHE A 96 -7.57 14.50 -11.98
CA PHE A 96 -6.18 14.19 -11.60
C PHE A 96 -5.54 13.12 -12.51
N THR A 97 -5.49 13.42 -13.81
CA THR A 97 -5.07 12.47 -14.86
C THR A 97 -3.60 12.07 -14.74
N LEU A 98 -2.72 13.00 -14.35
CA LEU A 98 -1.30 12.71 -14.14
C LEU A 98 -1.07 11.72 -13.00
N VAL A 99 -1.73 11.94 -11.85
CA VAL A 99 -1.66 11.06 -10.68
C VAL A 99 -2.22 9.68 -11.02
N PHE A 100 -3.34 9.63 -11.76
CA PHE A 100 -3.94 8.39 -12.25
C PHE A 100 -2.92 7.53 -13.02
N TRP A 101 -2.29 8.11 -14.06
CA TRP A 101 -1.33 7.39 -14.90
C TRP A 101 -0.07 7.00 -14.14
N TYR A 102 0.42 7.86 -13.25
CA TYR A 102 1.55 7.53 -12.40
C TYR A 102 1.26 6.32 -11.50
N LEU A 103 0.15 6.34 -10.76
CA LEU A 103 -0.23 5.21 -9.91
C LEU A 103 -0.42 3.92 -10.71
N LEU A 104 -0.97 4.01 -11.92
CA LEU A 104 -1.21 2.84 -12.77
C LEU A 104 0.11 2.20 -13.22
N ILE A 105 1.03 3.02 -13.73
CA ILE A 105 2.28 2.53 -14.29
C ILE A 105 3.27 2.19 -13.17
N ALA A 106 3.50 3.10 -12.23
CA ALA A 106 4.55 2.96 -11.23
C ALA A 106 4.15 2.09 -10.03
N VAL A 107 2.88 2.05 -9.63
CA VAL A 107 2.45 1.32 -8.43
C VAL A 107 1.69 0.04 -8.79
N GLN A 108 0.64 0.13 -9.60
CA GLN A 108 -0.21 -1.02 -9.96
C GLN A 108 0.61 -2.12 -10.68
N THR A 109 1.44 -1.73 -11.65
CA THR A 109 2.29 -2.68 -12.39
C THR A 109 3.30 -3.36 -11.48
N LEU A 110 3.95 -2.62 -10.57
CA LEU A 110 4.89 -3.21 -9.61
C LEU A 110 4.18 -4.15 -8.63
N LEU A 111 2.96 -3.83 -8.18
CA LEU A 111 2.16 -4.73 -7.35
C LEU A 111 1.80 -6.03 -8.08
N LEU A 112 1.42 -5.95 -9.36
CA LEU A 112 1.17 -7.15 -10.18
C LEU A 112 2.45 -7.99 -10.32
N TYR A 113 3.58 -7.34 -10.56
CA TYR A 113 4.87 -8.00 -10.62
C TYR A 113 5.25 -8.65 -9.28
N LEU A 114 4.99 -7.98 -8.15
CA LEU A 114 5.20 -8.53 -6.81
C LEU A 114 4.36 -9.80 -6.57
N ILE A 115 3.10 -9.81 -7.00
CA ILE A 115 2.25 -11.01 -6.91
C ILE A 115 2.84 -12.15 -7.75
N TYR A 116 3.16 -11.88 -9.01
CA TYR A 116 3.77 -12.86 -9.90
C TYR A 116 5.03 -13.47 -9.28
N GLN A 117 5.92 -12.61 -8.79
CA GLN A 117 7.15 -13.03 -8.15
C GLN A 117 6.88 -13.85 -6.89
N THR A 118 6.02 -13.37 -5.98
CA THR A 118 5.67 -14.07 -4.74
C THR A 118 5.18 -15.49 -4.99
N LEU A 119 4.40 -15.70 -6.05
CA LEU A 119 3.89 -17.02 -6.41
C LEU A 119 4.98 -17.93 -6.98
N GLN A 120 5.91 -17.37 -7.77
CA GLN A 120 6.97 -18.12 -8.45
C GLN A 120 8.22 -18.36 -7.58
N SER A 121 8.46 -17.56 -6.54
CA SER A 121 9.63 -17.66 -5.66
C SER A 121 9.78 -19.06 -5.04
N GLN A 122 10.98 -19.63 -5.10
CA GLN A 122 11.29 -20.93 -4.47
C GLN A 122 12.50 -20.85 -3.54
N THR A 123 13.39 -19.89 -3.78
CA THR A 123 14.64 -19.73 -3.02
C THR A 123 14.54 -18.55 -2.05
N LYS A 124 15.43 -18.53 -1.05
CA LYS A 124 15.55 -17.41 -0.10
C LYS A 124 15.82 -16.08 -0.82
N GLU A 125 16.68 -16.11 -1.85
CA GLU A 125 17.05 -14.93 -2.64
C GLU A 125 15.84 -14.35 -3.39
N ASP A 126 14.96 -15.21 -3.92
CA ASP A 126 13.73 -14.76 -4.58
C ASP A 126 12.81 -13.99 -3.60
N PHE A 127 12.69 -14.47 -2.36
CA PHE A 127 11.87 -13.81 -1.33
C PHE A 127 12.50 -12.50 -0.84
N ASN A 128 13.83 -12.44 -0.72
CA ASN A 128 14.54 -11.20 -0.43
C ASN A 128 14.27 -10.15 -1.52
N PHE A 129 14.39 -10.56 -2.79
CA PHE A 129 14.10 -9.66 -3.90
C PHE A 129 12.63 -9.20 -3.87
N ALA A 130 11.67 -10.10 -3.67
CA ALA A 130 10.25 -9.73 -3.55
C ALA A 130 9.99 -8.74 -2.40
N SER A 131 10.64 -8.95 -1.25
CA SER A 131 10.61 -8.03 -0.12
C SER A 131 11.20 -6.66 -0.49
N ASN A 132 12.26 -6.59 -1.27
CA ASN A 132 12.81 -5.32 -1.76
C ASN A 132 11.90 -4.63 -2.79
N VAL A 133 11.25 -5.38 -3.69
CA VAL A 133 10.23 -4.84 -4.60
C VAL A 133 9.10 -4.17 -3.81
N SER A 134 8.65 -4.76 -2.70
CA SER A 134 7.64 -4.13 -1.84
C SER A 134 8.09 -2.80 -1.23
N LYS A 135 9.39 -2.62 -0.94
CA LYS A 135 9.96 -1.32 -0.51
C LYS A 135 9.91 -0.30 -1.64
N ILE A 136 10.23 -0.71 -2.86
CA ILE A 136 10.15 0.17 -4.04
C ILE A 136 8.70 0.61 -4.28
N ILE A 137 7.74 -0.31 -4.15
CA ILE A 137 6.30 0.00 -4.24
C ILE A 137 5.88 1.01 -3.18
N MET A 138 6.36 0.85 -1.94
CA MET A 138 6.08 1.80 -0.87
C MET A 138 6.64 3.19 -1.19
N LEU A 139 7.89 3.27 -1.67
CA LEU A 139 8.51 4.53 -2.06
C LEU A 139 7.74 5.20 -3.21
N ALA A 140 7.40 4.45 -4.26
CA ALA A 140 6.61 4.94 -5.38
C ALA A 140 5.21 5.43 -4.93
N GLY A 141 4.57 4.69 -4.03
CA GLY A 141 3.31 5.10 -3.41
C GLY A 141 3.43 6.42 -2.68
N ILE A 142 4.46 6.61 -1.84
CA ILE A 142 4.68 7.88 -1.12
C ILE A 142 4.96 9.03 -2.10
N LEU A 143 5.78 8.81 -3.13
CA LEU A 143 6.12 9.82 -4.14
C LEU A 143 4.91 10.32 -4.95
N SER A 144 3.80 9.55 -4.98
CA SER A 144 2.56 10.01 -5.61
C SER A 144 1.96 11.25 -4.93
N MET A 145 2.27 11.49 -3.65
CA MET A 145 1.74 12.64 -2.90
C MET A 145 2.25 13.98 -3.47
N GLN A 146 3.48 14.00 -3.96
CA GLN A 146 4.11 15.17 -4.58
C GLN A 146 3.43 15.49 -5.90
N LEU A 147 3.07 14.48 -6.69
CA LEU A 147 2.29 14.65 -7.91
C LEU A 147 0.88 15.14 -7.62
N PHE A 148 0.28 14.67 -6.52
CA PHE A 148 -1.01 15.17 -6.04
C PHE A 148 -0.95 16.66 -5.70
N TYR A 149 0.10 17.10 -5.00
CA TYR A 149 0.33 18.51 -4.67
C TYR A 149 0.54 19.39 -5.93
N ILE A 150 1.27 18.91 -6.93
CA ILE A 150 1.51 19.65 -8.18
C ILE A 150 0.24 19.74 -9.05
N SER A 151 -0.67 18.76 -8.91
CA SER A 151 -1.91 18.70 -9.70
C SER A 151 -3.09 19.42 -9.05
N LEU A 152 -2.91 19.97 -7.84
CA LEU A 152 -3.91 20.72 -7.07
C LEU A 152 -3.90 22.20 -7.46
#